data_AF-A0A518MZK2-F1
#
_entry.id   AF-A0A518MZK2-F1
#
_cell.length_a   1.000
_cell.length_b   1.000
_cell.length_c   1.000
_cell.angle_alpha   90.00
_cell.angle_beta   90.00
_cell.angle_gamma   90.00
#
_symmetry.space_group_name_H-M   'P 1'
#
loop_
_entity.id
_entity.type
_entity.pdbx_description
1 polymer ?
#
loop_
_entity_poly.entity_id
_entity_poly.type
_entity_poly.pdbx_seq_one_letter_code
_entity_poly.pdbx_strand_id
1 'polypeptide(L)'
;IATLSCACKWFDDLAKRVLWKEFCRTRAPKMMLDLQSSGSHSVDGNWRALGKLLIFCSGCKKGGLFNNIQIPGHFVYRTRFSRTSGKSFLMPQCRTDILYVSDPCEHLDQGEEGDIGFFRGVFKSFSMSKVRKMLIKRGAELHPTEVCPYCKAKLWSMLQAKMIPQSASCRLGAYEDCIDYYVCLNGHMLGICTLLPLSDSE
;
A
#
# COMPACT_ATOMS: atom_id res chain seq x y z
N ILE A 1 20.41 -4.44 6.01
CA ILE A 1 19.54 -5.42 6.72
C ILE A 1 19.36 -6.70 5.90
N ALA A 2 18.85 -6.64 4.66
CA ALA A 2 18.63 -7.84 3.84
C ALA A 2 19.90 -8.68 3.61
N THR A 3 20.99 -8.05 3.16
CA THR A 3 22.29 -8.73 2.96
C THR A 3 22.83 -9.33 4.25
N LEU A 4 22.74 -8.59 5.37
CA LEU A 4 23.17 -9.06 6.69
C LEU A 4 22.40 -10.31 7.13
N SER A 5 21.08 -10.35 6.93
CA SER A 5 20.22 -11.49 7.26
C SER A 5 20.57 -12.75 6.46
N CYS A 6 21.24 -12.63 5.31
CA CYS A 6 21.68 -13.79 4.53
C CYS A 6 22.99 -14.41 5.02
N ALA A 7 23.72 -13.74 5.93
CA ALA A 7 25.04 -14.18 6.35
C ALA A 7 25.00 -15.38 7.31
N CYS A 8 24.08 -15.41 8.27
CA CYS A 8 23.87 -16.56 9.16
C CYS A 8 22.51 -16.49 9.88
N LYS A 9 22.11 -17.61 10.51
CA LYS A 9 20.85 -17.70 11.28
C LYS A 9 20.74 -16.64 12.38
N TRP A 10 21.83 -16.37 13.08
CA TRP A 10 21.85 -15.38 14.16
C TRP A 10 21.54 -13.96 13.62
N PHE A 11 22.16 -13.56 12.51
CA PHE A 11 21.88 -12.27 11.87
C PHE A 11 20.46 -12.20 11.29
N ASP A 12 19.94 -13.30 10.76
CA ASP A 12 18.55 -13.39 10.31
C ASP A 12 17.57 -13.17 11.47
N ASP A 13 17.78 -13.84 12.60
CA ASP A 13 16.97 -13.67 13.81
C ASP A 13 17.06 -12.25 14.37
N LEU A 14 18.26 -11.66 14.40
CA LEU A 14 18.46 -10.27 14.80
C LEU A 14 17.72 -9.30 13.87
N ALA A 15 17.79 -9.53 12.55
CA ALA A 15 17.10 -8.71 11.57
C ALA A 15 15.58 -8.75 11.75
N LYS A 16 15.02 -9.96 11.91
CA LYS A 16 13.59 -10.20 12.10
C LYS A 16 13.06 -9.59 13.40
N ARG A 17 13.80 -9.71 14.50
CA ARG A 17 13.34 -9.29 15.85
C ARG A 17 13.59 -7.81 16.14
N VAL A 18 14.68 -7.24 15.61
CA VAL A 18 15.15 -5.91 16.01
C VAL A 18 15.30 -4.97 14.82
N LEU A 19 16.13 -5.31 13.83
CA LEU A 19 16.58 -4.31 12.85
C LEU A 19 15.45 -3.75 11.99
N TRP A 20 14.53 -4.60 11.52
CA TRP A 20 13.39 -4.11 10.73
C TRP A 20 12.43 -3.25 11.55
N LYS A 21 12.27 -3.55 12.84
CA LYS A 21 11.44 -2.76 13.75
C LYS A 21 12.03 -1.38 13.95
N GLU A 22 13.32 -1.30 14.29
CA GLU A 22 14.01 -0.02 14.48
C GLU A 22 14.07 0.78 13.18
N PHE A 23 14.32 0.13 12.04
CA PHE A 23 14.23 0.77 10.73
C PHE A 23 12.87 1.46 10.50
N CYS A 24 11.77 0.75 10.76
CA CYS A 24 10.43 1.32 10.58
C CYS A 24 10.17 2.50 11.54
N ARG A 25 10.61 2.40 12.80
CA ARG A 25 10.46 3.45 13.82
C ARG A 25 11.23 4.71 13.46
N THR A 26 12.45 4.58 12.97
CA THR A 26 13.24 5.72 12.48
C THR A 26 12.60 6.34 11.24
N ARG A 27 12.05 5.51 10.35
CA ARG A 27 11.55 5.95 9.05
C ARG A 27 10.20 6.66 9.12
N ALA A 28 9.29 6.21 9.98
CA ALA A 28 7.93 6.71 10.08
C ALA A 28 7.43 6.78 11.55
N PRO A 29 8.10 7.55 12.43
CA PRO A 29 7.93 7.45 13.88
C PRO A 29 6.49 7.66 14.35
N LYS A 30 5.82 8.72 13.87
CA LYS A 30 4.43 9.02 14.24
C LYS A 30 3.45 7.93 13.79
N MET A 31 3.64 7.39 12.59
CA MET A 31 2.83 6.29 12.07
C MET A 31 3.06 5.03 12.89
N MET A 32 4.31 4.71 13.25
CA MET A 32 4.63 3.53 14.04
C MET A 32 4.01 3.59 15.44
N LEU A 33 4.11 4.74 16.11
CA LEU A 33 3.46 4.95 17.41
C LEU A 33 1.95 4.72 17.32
N ASP A 34 1.28 5.24 16.29
CA ASP A 34 -0.15 5.02 16.11
C ASP A 34 -0.48 3.55 15.82
N LEU A 35 0.22 2.90 14.89
CA LEU A 35 -0.03 1.50 14.52
C LEU A 35 0.17 0.53 15.70
N GLN A 36 1.11 0.84 16.61
CA GLN A 36 1.41 0.02 17.79
C GLN A 36 0.48 0.28 18.99
N SER A 37 -0.16 1.45 19.06
CA SER A 37 -0.95 1.88 20.23
C SER A 37 -2.14 0.98 20.60
N SER A 38 -2.63 0.14 19.68
CA SER A 38 -3.85 -0.65 19.88
C SER A 38 -3.62 -2.09 20.34
N GLY A 39 -2.39 -2.45 20.75
CA GLY A 39 -2.04 -3.83 21.14
C GLY A 39 -2.30 -4.86 20.04
N SER A 40 -2.56 -4.42 18.81
CA SER A 40 -2.92 -5.29 17.70
C SER A 40 -1.64 -5.94 17.18
N HIS A 41 -1.63 -7.26 17.11
CA HIS A 41 -0.55 -8.05 16.52
C HIS A 41 -0.31 -7.79 15.02
N SER A 42 -1.00 -6.82 14.40
CA SER A 42 -0.89 -6.55 12.96
C SER A 42 0.52 -6.08 12.54
N VAL A 43 1.27 -5.46 13.46
CA VAL A 43 2.69 -5.13 13.24
C VAL A 43 3.64 -6.12 13.92
N ASP A 44 3.15 -6.88 14.91
CA ASP A 44 3.92 -7.91 15.61
C ASP A 44 4.09 -9.15 14.74
N GLY A 45 5.03 -9.08 13.80
CA GLY A 45 5.49 -10.25 13.07
C GLY A 45 5.95 -9.98 11.64
N ASN A 46 5.62 -8.81 11.06
CA ASN A 46 6.00 -8.51 9.68
C ASN A 46 6.62 -7.13 9.46
N TRP A 47 7.50 -6.73 10.39
CA TRP A 47 8.36 -5.53 10.26
C TRP A 47 9.12 -5.48 8.93
N ARG A 48 9.51 -6.65 8.38
CA ARG A 48 10.15 -6.73 7.07
C ARG A 48 9.22 -6.27 5.95
N ALA A 49 7.97 -6.72 5.93
CA ALA A 49 7.01 -6.29 4.92
C ALA A 49 6.69 -4.81 5.06
N LEU A 50 6.53 -4.30 6.29
CA LEU A 50 6.33 -2.88 6.53
C LEU A 50 7.55 -2.05 6.11
N GLY A 51 8.75 -2.50 6.43
CA GLY A 51 10.00 -1.88 5.97
C GLY A 51 10.06 -1.83 4.45
N LYS A 52 9.76 -2.94 3.77
CA LYS A 52 9.66 -2.98 2.30
C LYS A 52 8.59 -2.02 1.80
N LEU A 53 7.40 -2.01 2.40
CA LEU A 53 6.32 -1.09 2.09
C LEU A 53 6.74 0.37 2.29
N LEU A 54 7.64 0.71 3.21
CA LEU A 54 8.08 2.09 3.39
C LEU A 54 9.03 2.57 2.30
N ILE A 55 9.77 1.69 1.62
CA ILE A 55 10.87 2.07 0.73
C ILE A 55 10.83 1.45 -0.67
N PHE A 56 9.83 0.67 -1.03
CA PHE A 56 9.80 -0.03 -2.30
C PHE A 56 8.52 0.28 -3.07
N CYS A 57 8.66 0.81 -4.27
CA CYS A 57 7.61 0.81 -5.29
C CYS A 57 7.65 -0.56 -5.97
N SER A 58 6.53 -1.28 -6.01
CA SER A 58 6.48 -2.59 -6.68
C SER A 58 6.50 -2.50 -8.20
N GLY A 59 6.15 -1.33 -8.75
CA GLY A 59 5.81 -1.19 -10.16
C GLY A 59 4.70 -2.16 -10.56
N CYS A 60 4.70 -2.56 -11.83
CA CYS A 60 3.81 -3.54 -12.41
C CYS A 60 4.54 -4.44 -13.41
N LYS A 61 4.06 -5.68 -13.56
CA LYS A 61 4.54 -6.64 -14.57
C LYS A 61 3.40 -6.88 -15.55
N LYS A 62 3.74 -7.15 -16.81
CA LYS A 62 2.76 -7.57 -17.82
C LYS A 62 2.01 -8.82 -17.34
N GLY A 63 0.68 -8.81 -17.41
CA GLY A 63 -0.16 -9.92 -16.92
C GLY A 63 -0.26 -10.01 -15.39
N GLY A 64 0.15 -8.97 -14.65
CA GLY A 64 0.08 -8.92 -13.19
C GLY A 64 -1.21 -8.28 -12.65
N LEU A 65 -1.10 -7.56 -11.54
CA LEU A 65 -2.23 -6.86 -10.93
C LEU A 65 -2.75 -5.70 -11.78
N PHE A 66 -1.88 -5.06 -12.55
CA PHE A 66 -2.19 -3.88 -13.37
C PHE A 66 -1.75 -4.23 -14.79
N ASN A 67 -2.69 -4.69 -15.62
CA ASN A 67 -2.42 -5.51 -16.80
C ASN A 67 -1.87 -4.78 -18.03
N ASN A 68 -1.72 -3.45 -17.98
CA ASN A 68 -1.52 -2.66 -19.19
C ASN A 68 -0.08 -2.14 -19.36
N ILE A 69 0.69 -1.98 -18.27
CA ILE A 69 2.07 -1.45 -18.32
C ILE A 69 3.06 -2.44 -17.70
N GLN A 70 4.33 -2.34 -18.11
CA GLN A 70 5.45 -2.91 -17.39
C GLN A 70 6.34 -1.79 -16.83
N ILE A 71 6.31 -1.63 -15.51
CA ILE A 71 7.17 -0.69 -14.78
C ILE A 71 7.97 -1.49 -13.76
N PRO A 72 9.32 -1.50 -13.84
CA PRO A 72 10.13 -2.26 -12.90
C PRO A 72 10.02 -1.68 -11.48
N GLY A 73 9.95 -2.57 -10.48
CA GLY A 73 9.98 -2.16 -9.09
C GLY A 73 11.33 -1.59 -8.68
N HIS A 74 11.34 -0.57 -7.82
CA HIS A 74 12.55 0.12 -7.38
C HIS A 74 12.44 0.63 -5.94
N PHE A 75 13.59 0.99 -5.37
CA PHE A 75 13.60 1.69 -4.09
C PHE A 75 13.18 3.13 -4.26
N VAL A 76 12.41 3.63 -3.31
CA VAL A 76 12.03 5.04 -3.21
C VAL A 76 12.72 5.67 -2.02
N TYR A 77 13.44 6.75 -2.30
CA TYR A 77 14.32 7.39 -1.32
C TYR A 77 13.54 8.08 -0.20
N ARG A 78 12.36 8.64 -0.49
CA ARG A 78 11.45 9.27 0.49
C ARG A 78 10.02 8.93 0.14
N THR A 79 9.25 8.54 1.14
CA THR A 79 7.80 8.39 0.99
C THR A 79 7.13 8.78 2.28
N ARG A 80 6.15 9.68 2.17
CA ARG A 80 5.37 10.15 3.30
C ARG A 80 4.06 9.38 3.30
N PHE A 81 3.71 8.83 4.46
CA PHE A 81 2.42 8.19 4.67
C PHE A 81 1.53 9.11 5.49
N SER A 82 0.31 9.36 5.02
CA SER A 82 -0.62 10.29 5.63
C SER A 82 -1.93 9.61 5.98
N ARG A 83 -2.36 9.77 7.24
CA ARG A 83 -3.69 9.35 7.71
C ARG A 83 -4.80 10.20 7.08
N THR A 84 -4.53 11.48 6.85
CA THR A 84 -5.48 12.38 6.17
C THR A 84 -5.69 11.94 4.73
N SER A 85 -4.61 11.60 4.02
CA SER A 85 -4.69 11.02 2.67
C SER A 85 -5.54 9.73 2.68
N GLY A 86 -5.28 8.83 3.63
CA GLY A 86 -6.01 7.57 3.72
C GLY A 86 -7.51 7.71 3.98
N LYS A 87 -7.98 8.80 4.60
CA LYS A 87 -9.44 9.06 4.75
C LYS A 87 -10.14 9.17 3.39
N SER A 88 -9.47 9.67 2.36
CA SER A 88 -10.02 9.80 1.01
C SER A 88 -10.21 8.46 0.30
N PHE A 89 -9.61 7.38 0.80
CA PHE A 89 -9.75 6.01 0.26
C PHE A 89 -10.78 5.18 1.02
N LEU A 90 -11.49 5.78 1.98
CA LEU A 90 -12.50 5.09 2.79
C LEU A 90 -13.91 5.50 2.38
N MET A 91 -14.73 4.51 2.06
CA MET A 91 -16.17 4.68 1.92
C MET A 91 -16.77 5.35 3.17
N PRO A 92 -17.87 6.12 3.06
CA PRO A 92 -18.48 6.82 4.19
C PRO A 92 -18.68 5.94 5.44
N GLN A 93 -19.12 4.68 5.25
CA GLN A 93 -19.39 3.74 6.33
C GLN A 93 -18.10 3.25 7.03
N CYS A 94 -16.94 3.36 6.37
CA CYS A 94 -15.64 2.90 6.84
C CYS A 94 -14.75 4.02 7.37
N ARG A 95 -15.19 5.29 7.39
CA ARG A 95 -14.37 6.47 7.78
C ARG A 95 -13.77 6.43 9.18
N THR A 96 -14.25 5.55 10.05
CA THR A 96 -13.68 5.32 11.40
C THR A 96 -12.44 4.44 11.37
N ASP A 97 -12.22 3.69 10.29
CA ASP A 97 -11.00 2.90 10.11
C ASP A 97 -9.81 3.85 9.93
N ILE A 98 -8.63 3.38 10.33
CA ILE A 98 -7.38 4.14 10.20
C ILE A 98 -6.58 3.51 9.07
N LEU A 99 -6.38 4.28 8.01
CA LEU A 99 -5.58 3.93 6.85
C LEU A 99 -4.54 5.02 6.65
N TYR A 100 -3.29 4.62 6.47
CA TYR A 100 -2.20 5.47 6.04
C TYR A 100 -1.94 5.20 4.56
N VAL A 101 -1.88 6.25 3.73
CA VAL A 101 -1.56 6.13 2.30
C VAL A 101 -0.39 7.01 1.96
N SER A 102 0.49 6.50 1.10
CA SER A 102 1.63 7.24 0.59
C SER A 102 1.23 8.28 -0.44
N ASP A 103 2.07 9.30 -0.62
CA ASP A 103 2.06 10.01 -1.91
C ASP A 103 2.45 9.02 -3.04
N PRO A 104 1.96 9.23 -4.27
CA PRO A 104 2.31 8.40 -5.42
C PRO A 104 3.81 8.44 -5.72
N CYS A 105 4.35 7.32 -6.19
CA CYS A 105 5.58 7.28 -6.94
C CYS A 105 5.23 7.52 -8.40
N GLU A 106 5.68 8.65 -8.95
CA GLU A 106 5.36 9.10 -10.30
C GLU A 106 6.30 8.44 -11.32
N HIS A 107 5.71 7.95 -12.40
CA HIS A 107 6.37 7.35 -13.54
C HIS A 107 5.85 8.05 -14.79
N LEU A 108 6.65 8.99 -15.29
CA LEU A 108 6.29 9.86 -16.41
C LEU A 108 6.49 9.14 -17.74
N ASP A 109 5.88 9.67 -18.80
CA ASP A 109 6.11 9.26 -20.19
C ASP A 109 5.80 7.77 -20.49
N GLN A 110 4.71 7.22 -19.92
CA GLN A 110 4.31 5.81 -20.16
C GLN A 110 3.56 5.61 -21.49
N GLY A 111 3.79 6.47 -22.48
CA GLY A 111 3.12 6.43 -23.79
C GLY A 111 1.64 6.79 -23.69
N GLU A 112 0.77 5.96 -24.26
CA GLU A 112 -0.68 6.21 -24.31
C GLU A 112 -1.37 6.22 -22.93
N GLU A 113 -0.73 5.64 -21.90
CA GLU A 113 -1.28 5.62 -20.54
C GLU A 113 -1.03 6.90 -19.74
N GLY A 114 -0.23 7.83 -20.27
CA GLY A 114 0.11 9.09 -19.61
C GLY A 114 1.01 8.91 -18.39
N ASP A 115 0.94 9.84 -17.45
CA ASP A 115 1.73 9.80 -16.22
C ASP A 115 1.08 8.88 -15.19
N ILE A 116 1.86 7.98 -14.62
CA ILE A 116 1.35 6.91 -13.76
C ILE A 116 1.86 7.07 -12.33
N GLY A 117 0.94 6.97 -11.37
CA GLY A 117 1.24 7.04 -9.95
C GLY A 117 1.04 5.69 -9.26
N PHE A 118 2.10 5.11 -8.69
CA PHE A 118 1.96 3.99 -7.76
C PHE A 118 1.88 4.47 -6.32
N PHE A 119 0.78 4.16 -5.65
CA PHE A 119 0.60 4.46 -4.24
C PHE A 119 0.45 3.18 -3.42
N ARG A 120 0.69 3.31 -2.12
CA ARG A 120 0.69 2.20 -1.18
C ARG A 120 0.21 2.65 0.17
N GLY A 121 -0.27 1.72 0.98
CA GLY A 121 -0.85 2.06 2.26
C GLY A 121 -0.87 0.92 3.26
N VAL A 122 -1.21 1.26 4.50
CA VAL A 122 -1.34 0.29 5.58
C VAL A 122 -2.49 0.66 6.49
N PHE A 123 -3.38 -0.29 6.70
CA PHE A 123 -4.46 -0.20 7.68
C PHE A 123 -3.93 -0.47 9.09
N LYS A 124 -4.41 0.32 10.05
CA LYS A 124 -4.33 -0.04 11.46
C LYS A 124 -5.42 -1.07 11.77
N SER A 125 -5.06 -2.17 12.44
CA SER A 125 -6.00 -3.18 12.91
C SER A 125 -6.96 -3.69 11.81
N PHE A 126 -6.45 -3.96 10.61
CA PHE A 126 -7.26 -4.33 9.45
C PHE A 126 -8.21 -5.51 9.69
N SER A 127 -7.78 -6.50 10.49
CA SER A 127 -8.58 -7.66 10.88
C SER A 127 -9.93 -7.28 11.52
N MET A 128 -9.97 -6.15 12.22
CA MET A 128 -11.15 -5.61 12.91
C MET A 128 -11.84 -4.47 12.14
N SER A 129 -11.25 -4.01 11.03
CA SER A 129 -11.73 -2.85 10.26
C SER A 129 -13.11 -3.06 9.66
N LYS A 130 -13.85 -1.96 9.47
CA LYS A 130 -15.11 -1.96 8.74
C LYS A 130 -14.90 -2.27 7.26
N VAL A 131 -13.78 -1.85 6.67
CA VAL A 131 -13.40 -2.23 5.30
C VAL A 131 -13.37 -3.74 5.14
N ARG A 132 -12.65 -4.46 6.02
CA ARG A 132 -12.59 -5.93 5.96
C ARG A 132 -13.97 -6.57 6.16
N LYS A 133 -14.76 -6.09 7.13
CA LYS A 133 -16.14 -6.56 7.34
C LYS A 133 -17.00 -6.35 6.10
N MET A 134 -16.85 -5.22 5.41
CA MET A 134 -17.61 -4.92 4.20
C MET A 134 -17.18 -5.78 3.01
N LEU A 135 -15.87 -6.03 2.83
CA LEU A 135 -15.37 -6.96 1.81
C LEU A 135 -15.98 -8.36 1.97
N ILE A 136 -16.01 -8.87 3.20
CA ILE A 136 -16.64 -10.16 3.52
C ILE A 136 -18.15 -10.10 3.26
N LYS A 137 -18.84 -9.06 3.75
CA LYS A 137 -20.29 -8.88 3.56
C LYS A 137 -20.69 -8.84 2.08
N ARG A 138 -19.83 -8.29 1.22
CA ARG A 138 -20.06 -8.19 -0.23
C ARG A 138 -19.66 -9.46 -0.99
N GLY A 139 -19.15 -10.49 -0.32
CA GLY A 139 -18.66 -11.70 -0.98
C GLY A 139 -17.45 -11.44 -1.89
N ALA A 140 -16.61 -10.45 -1.55
CA ALA A 140 -15.43 -10.14 -2.37
C ALA A 140 -14.46 -11.31 -2.39
N GLU A 141 -14.16 -11.80 -3.59
CA GLU A 141 -13.22 -12.90 -3.79
C GLU A 141 -11.77 -12.42 -3.70
N LEU A 142 -10.92 -13.30 -3.17
CA LEU A 142 -9.48 -13.05 -3.20
C LEU A 142 -8.94 -13.28 -4.61
N HIS A 143 -7.98 -12.47 -5.01
CA HIS A 143 -7.31 -12.60 -6.29
C HIS A 143 -6.75 -14.03 -6.45
N PRO A 144 -7.01 -14.72 -7.59
CA PRO A 144 -6.72 -16.14 -7.73
C PRO A 144 -5.22 -16.44 -7.66
N THR A 145 -4.41 -15.66 -8.39
CA THR A 145 -2.98 -15.92 -8.60
C THR A 145 -2.06 -14.94 -7.86
N GLU A 146 -2.29 -13.64 -8.02
CA GLU A 146 -1.45 -12.59 -7.45
C GLU A 146 -1.50 -12.48 -5.92
N VAL A 147 -0.41 -11.99 -5.35
CA VAL A 147 -0.21 -11.82 -3.91
C VAL A 147 0.45 -10.48 -3.61
N CYS A 148 0.29 -10.00 -2.38
CA CYS A 148 0.88 -8.75 -1.93
C CYS A 148 2.41 -8.75 -2.14
N PRO A 149 2.99 -7.78 -2.87
CA PRO A 149 4.43 -7.74 -3.13
C PRO A 149 5.26 -7.51 -1.86
N TYR A 150 4.63 -6.99 -0.80
CA TYR A 150 5.28 -6.69 0.48
C TYR A 150 5.32 -7.89 1.42
N CYS A 151 4.19 -8.61 1.59
CA CYS A 151 4.04 -9.68 2.58
C CYS A 151 3.59 -11.03 2.03
N LYS A 152 3.35 -11.15 0.73
CA LYS A 152 2.88 -12.37 0.04
C LYS A 152 1.51 -12.89 0.46
N ALA A 153 0.76 -12.13 1.26
CA ALA A 153 -0.64 -12.45 1.56
C ALA A 153 -1.55 -12.29 0.33
N LYS A 154 -2.65 -13.04 0.29
CA LYS A 154 -3.72 -12.89 -0.71
C LYS A 154 -4.34 -11.49 -0.66
N LEU A 155 -4.90 -11.08 -1.79
CA LEU A 155 -5.36 -9.72 -2.08
C LEU A 155 -6.85 -9.71 -2.41
N TRP A 156 -7.59 -8.69 -1.97
CA TRP A 156 -8.90 -8.34 -2.51
C TRP A 156 -8.75 -7.21 -3.52
N SER A 157 -9.49 -7.29 -4.65
CA SER A 157 -9.68 -6.14 -5.55
C SER A 157 -10.74 -5.21 -4.98
N MET A 158 -10.37 -3.94 -4.79
CA MET A 158 -11.30 -2.94 -4.28
C MET A 158 -12.25 -2.45 -5.38
N LEU A 159 -11.79 -2.47 -6.64
CA LEU A 159 -12.61 -2.22 -7.82
C LEU A 159 -13.70 -3.28 -7.98
N GLN A 160 -13.35 -4.56 -7.99
CA GLN A 160 -14.31 -5.67 -8.10
C GLN A 160 -15.33 -5.65 -6.94
N ALA A 161 -14.88 -5.29 -5.73
CA ALA A 161 -15.75 -5.15 -4.57
C ALA A 161 -16.63 -3.87 -4.60
N LYS A 162 -16.46 -2.98 -5.58
CA LYS A 162 -17.13 -1.67 -5.69
C LYS A 162 -16.89 -0.77 -4.47
N MET A 163 -15.65 -0.76 -3.99
CA MET A 163 -15.23 -0.09 -2.74
C MET A 163 -14.19 1.01 -2.96
N ILE A 164 -14.05 1.50 -4.18
CA ILE A 164 -13.23 2.68 -4.52
C ILE A 164 -14.11 3.93 -4.42
N PRO A 165 -13.88 4.83 -3.44
CA PRO A 165 -14.61 6.10 -3.38
C PRO A 165 -14.03 7.12 -4.37
N GLN A 166 -14.89 7.97 -4.95
CA GLN A 166 -14.47 9.05 -5.86
C GLN A 166 -13.48 10.02 -5.20
N SER A 167 -13.52 10.21 -3.89
CA SER A 167 -12.55 11.05 -3.17
C SER A 167 -11.09 10.58 -3.33
N ALA A 168 -10.85 9.34 -3.74
CA ALA A 168 -9.51 8.82 -4.01
C ALA A 168 -8.86 9.51 -5.23
N SER A 169 -9.60 9.74 -6.33
CA SER A 169 -9.09 10.42 -7.53
C SER A 169 -8.74 11.87 -7.25
N CYS A 170 -9.64 12.59 -6.57
CA CYS A 170 -9.37 13.96 -6.15
C CYS A 170 -8.12 14.05 -5.25
N ARG A 171 -7.93 13.08 -4.34
CA ARG A 171 -6.76 13.09 -3.45
C ARG A 171 -5.46 12.82 -4.19
N LEU A 172 -5.50 11.97 -5.22
CA LEU A 172 -4.32 11.59 -6.00
C LEU A 172 -4.00 12.57 -7.12
N GLY A 173 -4.90 13.51 -7.45
CA GLY A 173 -4.78 14.31 -8.66
C GLY A 173 -4.84 13.43 -9.90
N ALA A 174 -5.69 12.41 -9.88
CA ALA A 174 -5.82 11.41 -10.94
C ALA A 174 -7.13 11.60 -11.72
N TYR A 175 -7.15 11.12 -12.96
CA TYR A 175 -8.40 11.02 -13.72
C TYR A 175 -9.43 10.19 -12.96
N GLU A 176 -10.71 10.56 -13.09
CA GLU A 176 -11.80 9.74 -12.57
C GLU A 176 -11.78 8.36 -13.26
N ASP A 177 -12.17 7.33 -12.51
CA ASP A 177 -12.15 5.92 -12.93
C ASP A 177 -10.79 5.32 -13.34
N CYS A 178 -9.71 6.09 -13.30
CA CYS A 178 -8.35 5.63 -13.58
C CYS A 178 -7.60 5.26 -12.29
N ILE A 179 -8.30 4.65 -11.33
CA ILE A 179 -7.73 4.17 -10.08
C ILE A 179 -8.08 2.70 -9.90
N ASP A 180 -7.06 1.89 -9.67
CA ASP A 180 -7.25 0.53 -9.19
C ASP A 180 -6.32 0.26 -8.01
N TYR A 181 -6.86 -0.42 -7.00
CA TYR A 181 -6.06 -0.84 -5.85
C TYR A 181 -6.58 -2.10 -5.19
N TYR A 182 -5.65 -2.75 -4.53
CA TYR A 182 -5.85 -3.99 -3.82
C TYR A 182 -5.53 -3.80 -2.34
N VAL A 183 -6.18 -4.61 -1.49
CA VAL A 183 -5.85 -4.68 -0.07
C VAL A 183 -5.60 -6.15 0.32
N CYS A 184 -4.46 -6.42 0.96
CA CYS A 184 -4.11 -7.77 1.37
C CYS A 184 -4.70 -8.15 2.73
N LEU A 185 -4.70 -9.44 3.06
CA LEU A 185 -5.19 -9.95 4.36
C LEU A 185 -4.50 -9.32 5.59
N ASN A 186 -3.29 -8.80 5.42
CA ASN A 186 -2.53 -8.10 6.46
C ASN A 186 -2.76 -6.58 6.46
N GLY A 187 -3.67 -6.06 5.63
CA GLY A 187 -4.02 -4.64 5.57
C GLY A 187 -3.06 -3.77 4.77
N HIS A 188 -2.18 -4.34 3.95
CA HIS A 188 -1.39 -3.55 3.00
C HIS A 188 -2.23 -3.19 1.79
N MET A 189 -2.21 -1.91 1.42
CA MET A 189 -2.76 -1.37 0.20
C MET A 189 -1.65 -1.18 -0.83
N LEU A 190 -1.97 -1.47 -2.09
CA LEU A 190 -1.17 -1.14 -3.27
C LEU A 190 -2.11 -0.76 -4.40
N GLY A 191 -1.79 0.33 -5.09
CA GLY A 191 -2.63 0.83 -6.16
C GLY A 191 -1.84 1.56 -7.22
N ILE A 192 -2.53 1.78 -8.32
CA ILE A 192 -2.10 2.51 -9.50
C ILE A 192 -3.13 3.59 -9.79
N CYS A 193 -2.68 4.72 -10.30
CA CYS A 193 -3.56 5.72 -10.90
C CYS A 193 -2.94 6.37 -12.13
N THR A 194 -3.77 6.84 -13.05
CA THR A 194 -3.34 7.78 -14.10
C THR A 194 -3.46 9.20 -13.57
N LEU A 195 -2.32 9.87 -13.47
CA LEU A 195 -2.21 11.23 -12.95
C LEU A 195 -2.72 12.22 -13.99
N LEU A 196 -3.36 13.29 -13.51
CA LEU A 196 -3.65 14.45 -14.33
C LEU A 196 -2.31 15.11 -14.69
N PRO A 197 -2.14 15.59 -15.94
CA PRO A 197 -0.98 16.37 -16.29
C PRO A 197 -0.89 17.57 -15.35
N LEU A 198 0.32 17.89 -14.90
CA LEU A 198 0.56 19.18 -14.26
C LEU A 198 0.24 20.23 -15.33
N SER A 199 -0.88 20.95 -15.17
CA SER A 199 -1.12 22.11 -16.00
C SER A 199 -0.01 23.10 -15.72
N ASP A 200 0.78 23.44 -16.74
CA ASP A 200 1.57 24.67 -16.77
C ASP A 200 0.57 25.84 -16.77
N SER A 201 -0.10 26.08 -15.65
CA SER A 201 -0.80 27.33 -15.43
C SER A 201 0.27 28.37 -15.08
N GLU A 202 0.47 29.31 -16.00
CA GLU A 202 1.29 30.53 -15.91
C GLU A 202 1.22 31.24 -14.55
#